data_AF-A0AAV7XGR1-F1
#
_entry.id   AF-A0AAV7XGR1-F1
#
_cell.length_a   1.000
_cell.length_b   1.000
_cell.length_c   1.000
_cell.angle_alpha   90.00
_cell.angle_beta   90.00
_cell.angle_gamma   90.00
#
_symmetry.space_group_name_H-M   'P 1'
#
loop_
_entity.id
_entity.type
_entity.pdbx_description
1 polymer ?
#
loop_
_entity_poly.entity_id
_entity_poly.type
_entity_poly.pdbx_seq_one_letter_code
_entity_poly.pdbx_strand_id
1 'polypeptide(L)'
;MFKMKPVIPPRPKIPTVEQIIEDIEHSSTDDSLFQKAINEDSKQDITLQQSDAESVYGKVKEFVETNIALREMLHKLQDQNEALKISDLELKAMADDIRKQALDALQ
;
A
#
# COMPACT_ATOMS: atom_id res chain seq x y z
N MET A 1 -24.55 -1.95 -70.57
CA MET A 1 -25.66 -1.89 -69.59
C MET A 1 -25.07 -1.60 -68.22
N PHE A 2 -25.28 -0.40 -67.69
CA PHE A 2 -24.72 0.02 -66.41
C PHE A 2 -25.49 -0.65 -65.25
N LYS A 3 -24.76 -1.33 -64.37
CA LYS A 3 -25.31 -1.97 -63.17
C LYS A 3 -25.69 -0.87 -62.16
N MET A 4 -26.98 -0.78 -61.81
CA MET A 4 -27.46 0.12 -60.77
C MET A 4 -26.85 -0.29 -59.43
N LYS A 5 -26.17 0.66 -58.76
CA LYS A 5 -25.59 0.43 -57.43
C LYS A 5 -26.75 0.25 -56.44
N PRO A 6 -26.74 -0.78 -55.58
CA PRO A 6 -27.79 -0.96 -54.58
C PRO A 6 -27.79 0.25 -53.65
N VAL A 7 -28.93 0.93 -53.57
CA VAL A 7 -29.13 2.08 -52.68
C VAL A 7 -29.28 1.54 -51.27
N ILE A 8 -28.17 1.46 -50.54
CA ILE A 8 -28.18 1.10 -49.12
C ILE A 8 -28.70 2.32 -48.35
N PRO A 9 -29.69 2.15 -47.45
CA PRO A 9 -30.15 3.25 -46.63
C PRO A 9 -29.02 3.80 -45.76
N PRO A 10 -29.06 5.09 -45.40
CA PRO A 10 -28.08 5.68 -44.51
C PRO A 10 -28.07 4.95 -43.16
N ARG A 11 -26.89 4.87 -42.54
CA ARG A 11 -26.75 4.29 -41.20
C ARG A 11 -27.62 5.07 -40.21
N PRO A 12 -28.25 4.36 -39.24
CA PRO A 12 -28.91 5.03 -38.13
C PRO A 12 -27.95 5.97 -37.40
N LYS A 13 -28.51 7.01 -36.79
CA LYS A 13 -27.74 7.90 -35.91
C LYS A 13 -27.34 7.13 -34.65
N ILE A 14 -26.18 7.49 -34.10
CA ILE A 14 -25.72 6.98 -32.80
C ILE A 14 -26.74 7.46 -31.74
N PRO A 15 -27.13 6.61 -30.78
CA PRO A 15 -28.04 6.99 -29.71
C PRO A 15 -27.47 8.15 -28.88
N THR A 16 -28.35 8.97 -28.32
CA THR A 16 -27.93 10.02 -27.37
C THR A 16 -27.73 9.44 -25.98
N VAL A 17 -27.06 10.20 -25.11
CA VAL A 17 -26.79 9.79 -23.72
C VAL A 17 -28.10 9.56 -22.96
N GLU A 18 -29.11 10.38 -23.22
CA GLU A 18 -30.42 10.27 -22.58
C GLU A 18 -31.13 8.97 -22.95
N GLN A 19 -31.04 8.54 -24.20
CA GLN A 19 -31.62 7.28 -24.68
C GLN A 19 -30.92 6.06 -24.04
N ILE A 20 -29.60 6.15 -23.87
CA ILE A 20 -28.83 5.09 -23.19
C ILE A 20 -29.25 4.99 -21.72
N ILE A 21 -29.46 6.12 -21.04
CA ILE A 21 -29.90 6.12 -19.64
C ILE A 21 -31.33 5.58 -19.53
N GLU A 22 -32.23 5.99 -20.42
CA GLU A 22 -33.60 5.49 -20.47
C GLU A 22 -33.64 3.95 -20.64
N ASP A 23 -32.83 3.41 -21.54
CA ASP A 23 -32.72 1.96 -21.75
C ASP A 23 -32.20 1.23 -20.49
N ILE A 24 -31.27 1.83 -19.76
CA ILE A 24 -30.74 1.27 -18.51
C ILE A 24 -31.81 1.28 -17.41
N GLU A 25 -32.56 2.38 -17.27
CA GLU A 25 -33.61 2.52 -16.25
C GLU A 25 -34.81 1.60 -16.50
N HIS A 26 -35.12 1.31 -17.76
CA HIS A 26 -36.24 0.45 -18.15
C HIS A 26 -35.83 -1.00 -18.42
N SER A 27 -34.55 -1.33 -18.25
CA SER A 27 -34.09 -2.70 -18.40
C SER A 27 -34.65 -3.61 -17.30
N SER A 28 -35.13 -4.79 -17.68
CA SER A 28 -35.57 -5.80 -16.73
C SER A 28 -34.38 -6.38 -15.95
N THR A 29 -34.57 -6.63 -14.66
CA THR A 29 -33.60 -7.34 -13.82
C THR A 29 -33.38 -8.80 -14.25
N ASP A 30 -34.28 -9.35 -15.07
CA ASP A 30 -34.17 -10.70 -15.63
C ASP A 30 -33.46 -10.75 -16.99
N ASP A 31 -32.90 -9.63 -17.45
CA ASP A 31 -32.12 -9.63 -18.67
C ASP A 31 -30.82 -10.43 -18.49
N SER A 32 -30.65 -11.41 -19.38
CA SER A 32 -29.49 -12.29 -19.51
C SER A 32 -28.14 -11.58 -19.51
N LEU A 33 -28.06 -10.34 -19.99
CA LEU A 33 -26.84 -9.52 -19.95
C LEU A 33 -26.46 -9.14 -18.52
N PHE A 34 -27.45 -8.73 -17.72
CA PHE A 34 -27.24 -8.38 -16.31
C PHE A 34 -27.10 -9.62 -15.43
N GLN A 35 -27.81 -10.71 -15.72
CA GLN A 35 -27.61 -11.98 -15.04
C GLN A 35 -26.20 -12.53 -15.24
N LYS A 36 -25.59 -12.39 -16.42
CA LYS A 36 -24.18 -12.78 -16.63
C LYS A 36 -23.21 -11.88 -15.89
N ALA A 37 -23.41 -10.56 -15.91
CA ALA A 37 -22.56 -9.63 -15.16
C ALA A 37 -22.58 -9.94 -13.64
N ILE A 38 -23.77 -10.14 -13.07
CA ILE A 38 -23.93 -10.50 -11.66
C ILE A 38 -23.31 -11.88 -11.36
N ASN A 39 -23.46 -12.87 -12.26
CA ASN A 39 -22.92 -14.20 -12.03
C ASN A 39 -21.41 -14.33 -12.27
N GLU A 40 -20.80 -13.51 -13.13
CA GLU A 40 -19.34 -13.51 -13.31
C GLU A 40 -18.64 -12.76 -12.16
N ASP A 41 -19.17 -11.62 -11.72
CA ASP A 41 -18.65 -10.89 -10.56
C ASP A 41 -18.82 -11.69 -9.24
N SER A 42 -19.88 -12.49 -9.13
CA SER A 42 -20.13 -13.29 -7.92
C SER A 42 -19.38 -14.62 -7.86
N LYS A 43 -18.88 -15.15 -8.99
CA LYS A 43 -18.27 -16.50 -9.04
C LYS A 43 -16.76 -16.50 -9.20
N GLN A 44 -16.12 -15.41 -9.63
CA GLN A 44 -14.66 -15.36 -9.74
C GLN A 44 -13.96 -14.91 -8.45
N ASP A 45 -14.63 -14.16 -7.56
CA ASP A 45 -13.96 -13.60 -6.37
C ASP A 45 -13.95 -14.52 -5.14
N ILE A 46 -14.95 -15.38 -4.96
CA ILE A 46 -15.11 -16.08 -3.66
C ILE A 46 -14.04 -17.17 -3.45
N THR A 47 -13.51 -17.78 -4.51
CA THR A 47 -12.56 -18.90 -4.39
C THR A 47 -11.08 -18.47 -4.48
N LEU A 48 -10.78 -17.30 -5.06
CA LEU A 48 -9.42 -16.74 -5.12
C LEU A 48 -9.10 -15.82 -3.93
N GLN A 49 -10.10 -15.16 -3.32
CA GLN A 49 -9.86 -14.20 -2.22
C GLN A 49 -9.55 -14.87 -0.87
N GLN A 50 -9.99 -16.10 -0.60
CA GLN A 50 -9.67 -16.75 0.67
C GLN A 50 -8.20 -17.14 0.81
N SER A 51 -7.51 -17.56 -0.27
CA SER A 51 -6.06 -17.84 -0.19
C SER A 51 -5.24 -16.56 -0.11
N ASP A 52 -5.75 -15.45 -0.65
CA ASP A 52 -5.05 -14.17 -0.63
C ASP A 52 -5.26 -13.42 0.68
N ALA A 53 -6.45 -13.49 1.31
CA ALA A 53 -6.72 -12.85 2.59
C ALA A 53 -5.84 -13.38 3.73
N GLU A 54 -5.65 -14.69 3.82
CA GLU A 54 -4.76 -15.32 4.82
C GLU A 54 -3.28 -14.96 4.56
N SER A 55 -2.88 -14.91 3.29
CA SER A 55 -1.55 -14.48 2.83
C SER A 55 -1.28 -13.00 3.15
N VAL A 56 -2.24 -12.12 2.89
CA VAL A 56 -2.19 -10.69 3.20
C VAL A 56 -2.14 -10.49 4.71
N TYR A 57 -2.98 -11.19 5.47
CA TYR A 57 -2.95 -11.15 6.93
C TYR A 57 -1.59 -11.59 7.47
N GLY A 58 -1.02 -12.68 6.95
CA GLY A 58 0.31 -13.16 7.32
C GLY A 58 1.40 -12.11 7.08
N LYS A 59 1.40 -11.47 5.90
CA LYS A 59 2.34 -10.39 5.56
C LYS A 59 2.19 -9.16 6.46
N VAL A 60 0.96 -8.75 6.74
CA VAL A 60 0.68 -7.61 7.64
C VAL A 60 1.14 -7.92 9.06
N LYS A 61 0.88 -9.13 9.54
CA LYS A 61 1.34 -9.59 10.86
C LYS A 61 2.87 -9.56 10.95
N GLU A 62 3.55 -10.16 9.98
CA GLU A 62 5.02 -10.18 9.93
C GLU A 62 5.60 -8.76 9.86
N PHE A 63 4.97 -7.87 9.08
CA PHE A 63 5.35 -6.47 9.01
C PHE A 63 5.22 -5.77 10.37
N VAL A 64 4.11 -5.99 11.09
CA VAL A 64 3.88 -5.39 12.42
C VAL A 64 4.89 -5.94 13.43
N GLU A 65 5.12 -7.25 13.46
CA GLU A 65 6.12 -7.88 14.34
C GLU A 65 7.52 -7.32 14.08
N THR A 66 7.91 -7.19 12.80
CA THR A 66 9.18 -6.58 12.41
C THR A 66 9.26 -5.12 12.84
N ASN A 67 8.18 -4.36 12.71
CA ASN A 67 8.14 -2.95 13.13
C ASN A 67 8.34 -2.80 14.65
N ILE A 68 7.72 -3.67 15.45
CA ILE A 68 7.89 -3.69 16.91
C ILE A 68 9.35 -4.00 17.25
N ALA A 69 9.93 -5.06 16.67
CA ALA A 69 11.33 -5.42 16.90
C ALA A 69 12.30 -4.29 16.52
N LEU A 70 12.05 -3.59 15.40
CA LEU A 70 12.85 -2.44 14.99
C LEU A 70 12.74 -1.27 15.99
N ARG A 71 11.56 -1.01 16.55
CA ARG A 71 11.37 0.04 17.58
C ARG A 71 12.12 -0.29 18.85
N GLU A 72 12.04 -1.53 19.32
CA GLU A 72 12.79 -2.00 20.49
C GLU A 72 14.30 -1.87 20.27
N MET A 73 14.79 -2.26 19.09
CA MET A 73 16.20 -2.12 18.73
C MET A 73 16.63 -0.65 18.68
N LEU A 74 15.78 0.24 18.15
CA LEU A 74 16.04 1.68 18.13
C LEU A 74 16.15 2.25 19.54
N HIS A 75 15.23 1.89 20.44
CA HIS A 75 15.30 2.31 21.85
C HIS A 75 16.61 1.84 22.51
N LYS A 76 16.96 0.55 22.34
CA LYS A 76 18.22 0.02 22.88
C LYS A 76 19.44 0.77 22.33
N LEU A 77 19.42 1.13 21.05
CA LEU A 77 20.52 1.87 20.42
C LEU A 77 20.64 3.29 20.99
N GLN A 78 19.51 3.94 21.28
CA GLN A 78 19.46 5.26 21.91
C GLN A 78 20.06 5.20 23.33
N ASP A 79 19.64 4.22 24.13
CA ASP A 79 20.16 4.04 25.49
C ASP A 79 21.69 3.79 25.48
N GLN A 80 22.16 2.95 24.56
CA GLN A 80 23.60 2.70 24.39
C GLN A 80 24.37 3.94 23.95
N ASN A 81 23.79 4.76 23.07
CA ASN A 81 24.41 6.00 22.63
C ASN A 81 24.52 7.02 23.77
N GLU A 82 23.48 7.14 24.59
CA GLU A 82 23.48 8.00 25.76
C GLU A 82 24.50 7.55 26.79
N ALA A 83 24.54 6.25 27.11
CA ALA A 83 25.56 5.69 28.00
C ALA A 83 26.98 5.95 27.49
N LEU A 84 27.21 5.83 26.17
CA LEU A 84 28.51 6.11 25.58
C LEU A 84 28.89 7.59 25.68
N LYS A 85 27.95 8.50 25.49
CA LYS A 85 28.18 9.95 25.67
C LYS A 85 28.54 10.30 27.11
N ILE A 86 27.85 9.70 28.08
CA ILE A 86 28.18 9.88 29.50
C ILE A 86 29.60 9.39 29.77
N SER A 87 29.94 8.19 29.30
CA SER A 87 31.28 7.63 29.46
C SER A 87 32.38 8.49 28.81
N ASP A 88 32.13 9.06 27.62
CA ASP A 88 33.06 9.99 26.97
C ASP A 88 33.29 11.27 27.81
N LEU A 89 32.23 11.82 28.40
CA LEU A 89 32.34 12.98 29.28
C LEU A 89 33.14 12.66 30.55
N GLU A 90 32.88 11.52 31.18
CA GLU A 90 33.61 11.06 32.37
C GLU A 90 35.10 10.83 32.06
N LEU A 91 35.41 10.20 30.93
CA LEU A 91 36.78 9.97 30.49
C LEU A 91 37.52 11.28 30.23
N LYS A 92 36.87 12.27 29.60
CA LYS A 92 37.45 13.60 29.39
C LYS A 92 37.73 14.30 30.71
N ALA A 93 36.79 14.27 31.66
CA ALA A 93 36.98 14.85 32.98
C ALA A 93 38.15 14.18 33.72
N MET A 94 38.23 12.86 33.69
CA MET A 94 39.34 12.12 34.32
C MET A 94 40.69 12.44 33.67
N ALA A 95 40.73 12.54 32.34
CA ALA A 95 41.94 12.92 31.62
C ALA A 95 42.40 14.35 31.95
N ASP A 96 41.46 15.28 32.10
CA ASP A 96 41.76 16.66 32.50
C ASP A 96 42.29 16.74 33.93
N ASP A 97 41.70 15.99 34.87
CA ASP A 97 42.17 15.89 36.24
C ASP A 97 43.59 15.30 36.32
N ILE A 98 43.86 14.23 35.58
CA ILE A 98 45.21 13.65 35.47
C ILE A 98 46.19 14.68 34.92
N ARG A 99 45.81 15.41 33.86
CA ARG A 99 46.67 16.45 33.28
C ARG A 99 46.98 17.55 34.29
N LYS A 100 45.98 17.98 35.06
CA LYS A 100 46.15 19.00 36.09
C LYS A 100 47.07 18.51 37.21
N GLN A 101 46.85 17.30 37.73
CA GLN A 101 47.71 16.71 38.76
C GLN A 101 49.16 16.57 38.30
N ALA A 102 49.38 16.20 37.03
CA ALA A 102 50.73 16.10 36.46
C ALA A 102 51.43 17.46 36.35
N LEU A 103 50.69 18.53 36.03
CA LEU A 103 51.21 19.90 35.99
C LEU A 103 51.53 20.43 37.40
N ASP A 104 50.65 20.20 38.36
CA ASP A 104 50.83 20.62 39.75
C ASP A 104 52.04 19.91 40.39
N ALA A 105 52.33 18.66 40.01
CA ALA A 105 53.49 17.91 40.50
C ALA A 105 54.85 18.36 39.89
N LEU A 106 54.82 19.18 38.84
CA LEU A 106 56.01 19.72 38.16
C LEU A 106 56.35 21.16 38.63
N GLN A 107 55.48 21.79 39.43
CA GLN A 107 55.71 23.08 40.09
C GLN A 107 56.34 22.92 41.47
#